data_AF-A0A2D2D663-F1
#
_entry.id   AF-A0A2D2D663-F1
#
_cell.length_a   1.000
_cell.length_b   1.000
_cell.length_c   1.000
_cell.angle_alpha   90.00
_cell.angle_beta   90.00
_cell.angle_gamma   90.00
#
_symmetry.space_group_name_H-M   'P 1'
#
loop_
_entity.id
_entity.type
_entity.pdbx_description
1 polymer ?
#
loop_
_entity_poly.entity_id
_entity_poly.type
_entity_poly.pdbx_seq_one_letter_code
_entity_poly.pdbx_strand_id
1 'polypeptide(L)'
;MIAGGGSRARLGAPVLGLLLAVAGAQAASAQSCQEDFQKLSEKRNAQMLALNKIGKAAKGKMDPIAACPVARRLVVIETEMFAYLQKNKEWCNIPEQMVENFKQQRAKTQGFASQACSFAAKAKKMQEEQAAGVGPQAVKLPAGPL
;
A
#
# COMPACT_ATOMS: atom_id res chain seq x y z
N MET A 1 -14.16 -62.66 -59.70
CA MET A 1 -13.24 -63.29 -58.75
C MET A 1 -12.69 -62.20 -57.82
N ILE A 2 -12.93 -62.36 -56.51
CA ILE A 2 -12.19 -61.85 -55.31
C ILE A 2 -11.90 -60.33 -55.20
N ALA A 3 -12.65 -59.60 -54.35
CA ALA A 3 -12.37 -59.24 -52.94
C ALA A 3 -11.31 -58.11 -52.82
N GLY A 4 -11.55 -56.96 -52.18
CA GLY A 4 -12.13 -56.74 -50.86
C GLY A 4 -11.00 -56.28 -49.91
N GLY A 5 -11.00 -55.02 -49.49
CA GLY A 5 -10.07 -54.49 -48.47
C GLY A 5 -9.98 -52.97 -48.58
N GLY A 6 -10.27 -52.15 -47.58
CA GLY A 6 -10.45 -52.38 -46.15
C GLY A 6 -9.98 -51.10 -45.47
N SER A 7 -10.90 -50.17 -45.24
CA SER A 7 -10.65 -48.88 -44.58
C SER A 7 -10.02 -49.08 -43.21
N ARG A 8 -8.79 -48.60 -43.02
CA ARG A 8 -8.20 -48.40 -41.69
C ARG A 8 -8.31 -46.92 -41.33
N ALA A 9 -9.48 -46.54 -40.83
CA ALA A 9 -9.63 -45.32 -40.05
C ALA A 9 -8.75 -45.46 -38.80
N ARG A 10 -7.63 -44.74 -38.76
CA ARG A 10 -6.90 -44.54 -37.51
C ARG A 10 -7.72 -43.56 -36.67
N LEU A 11 -8.45 -44.09 -35.69
CA LEU A 11 -8.95 -43.32 -34.56
C LEU A 11 -7.74 -42.70 -33.83
N GLY A 12 -7.43 -41.45 -34.15
CA GLY A 12 -6.55 -40.62 -33.34
C GLY A 12 -7.29 -40.20 -32.08
N ALA A 13 -6.76 -40.58 -30.92
CA ALA A 13 -7.28 -40.19 -29.61
C ALA A 13 -7.32 -38.64 -29.46
N PRO A 14 -8.33 -38.06 -28.77
CA PRO A 14 -8.48 -36.62 -28.66
C PRO A 14 -7.50 -36.08 -27.60
N VAL A 15 -6.30 -35.69 -28.02
CA VAL A 15 -5.35 -34.95 -27.16
C VAL A 15 -5.73 -33.45 -27.08
N LEU A 16 -6.79 -33.02 -27.77
CA LEU A 16 -7.20 -31.63 -27.91
C LEU A 16 -8.02 -31.07 -26.71
N GLY A 17 -8.31 -31.88 -25.68
CA GLY A 17 -9.08 -31.46 -24.50
C GLY A 17 -8.26 -30.84 -23.37
N LEU A 18 -6.96 -31.13 -23.28
CA LEU A 18 -6.13 -30.73 -22.13
C LEU A 18 -5.52 -29.33 -22.26
N LEU A 19 -5.38 -28.81 -23.49
CA LEU A 19 -4.77 -27.51 -23.76
C LEU A 19 -5.70 -26.32 -23.46
N LEU A 20 -7.03 -26.52 -23.52
CA LEU A 20 -8.02 -25.46 -23.25
C LEU A 20 -8.20 -25.19 -21.73
N ALA A 21 -7.93 -26.18 -20.87
CA ALA A 21 -8.09 -26.03 -19.42
C ALA A 21 -6.99 -25.18 -18.76
N VAL A 22 -5.75 -25.23 -19.28
CA VAL A 22 -4.62 -24.44 -18.76
C VAL A 22 -4.77 -22.95 -19.09
N ALA A 23 -5.22 -22.62 -20.30
CA ALA A 23 -5.42 -21.23 -20.72
C ALA A 23 -6.52 -20.52 -19.93
N GLY A 24 -7.62 -21.22 -19.59
CA GLY A 24 -8.71 -20.67 -18.78
C GLY A 24 -8.31 -20.38 -17.33
N ALA A 25 -7.46 -21.23 -16.73
CA ALA A 25 -6.97 -21.04 -15.36
C ALA A 25 -6.05 -19.81 -15.22
N GLN A 26 -5.18 -19.56 -16.20
CA GLN A 26 -4.33 -18.35 -16.21
C GLN A 26 -5.12 -17.05 -16.40
N ALA A 27 -6.20 -17.06 -17.19
CA ALA A 27 -7.03 -15.87 -17.37
C ALA A 27 -7.83 -15.52 -16.10
N ALA A 28 -8.33 -16.54 -15.39
CA ALA A 28 -9.06 -16.35 -14.14
C ALA A 28 -8.14 -15.86 -13.00
N SER A 29 -6.93 -16.40 -12.88
CA SER A 29 -5.95 -15.93 -11.89
C SER A 29 -5.56 -14.47 -12.15
N ALA A 30 -5.26 -14.11 -13.40
CA ALA A 30 -4.89 -12.74 -13.77
C ALA A 30 -5.98 -11.71 -13.43
N GLN A 31 -7.25 -12.04 -13.68
CA GLN A 31 -8.37 -11.15 -13.33
C GLN A 31 -8.48 -10.95 -11.82
N SER A 32 -8.47 -12.03 -11.04
CA SER A 32 -8.54 -11.94 -9.57
C SER A 32 -7.38 -11.12 -8.98
N CYS A 33 -6.17 -11.34 -9.51
CA CYS A 33 -4.97 -10.61 -9.09
C CYS A 33 -5.06 -9.11 -9.40
N GLN A 34 -5.57 -8.77 -10.59
CA GLN A 34 -5.82 -7.40 -11.02
C GLN A 34 -6.82 -6.72 -10.07
N GLU A 35 -7.97 -7.34 -9.84
CA GLU A 35 -9.03 -6.76 -8.99
C GLU A 35 -8.58 -6.53 -7.55
N ASP A 36 -7.90 -7.49 -6.94
CA ASP A 36 -7.39 -7.37 -5.58
C ASP A 36 -6.31 -6.31 -5.46
N PHE A 37 -5.38 -6.25 -6.42
CA PHE A 37 -4.35 -5.22 -6.44
C PHE A 37 -4.95 -3.82 -6.69
N GLN A 38 -5.98 -3.69 -7.52
CA GLN A 38 -6.70 -2.42 -7.72
C GLN A 38 -7.35 -1.96 -6.42
N LYS A 39 -8.07 -2.83 -5.71
CA LYS A 39 -8.70 -2.49 -4.41
C LYS A 39 -7.67 -2.03 -3.37
N LEU A 40 -6.51 -2.69 -3.29
CA LEU A 40 -5.42 -2.29 -2.39
C LEU A 40 -4.81 -0.94 -2.81
N SER A 41 -4.61 -0.74 -4.11
CA SER A 41 -4.07 0.50 -4.69
C SER A 41 -5.00 1.69 -4.46
N GLU A 42 -6.31 1.52 -4.62
CA GLU A 42 -7.32 2.54 -4.33
C GLU A 42 -7.26 3.00 -2.86
N LYS A 43 -7.22 2.04 -1.92
CA LYS A 43 -7.09 2.34 -0.49
C LYS A 43 -5.82 3.13 -0.20
N ARG A 44 -4.68 2.72 -0.78
CA ARG A 44 -3.39 3.40 -0.64
C ARG A 44 -3.47 4.83 -1.21
N ASN A 45 -3.98 4.97 -2.43
CA ASN A 45 -4.10 6.25 -3.12
C ASN A 45 -5.02 7.22 -2.37
N ALA A 46 -6.10 6.74 -1.76
CA ALA A 46 -6.97 7.56 -0.93
C ALA A 46 -6.21 8.21 0.24
N GLN A 47 -5.33 7.46 0.92
CA GLN A 47 -4.51 8.02 2.01
C GLN A 47 -3.41 8.95 1.48
N MET A 48 -2.78 8.63 0.35
CA MET A 48 -1.82 9.53 -0.31
C MET A 48 -2.47 10.87 -0.69
N LEU A 49 -3.68 10.83 -1.23
CA LEU A 49 -4.46 12.04 -1.55
C LEU A 49 -4.80 12.83 -0.29
N ALA A 50 -5.14 12.17 0.82
CA ALA A 50 -5.37 12.84 2.10
C ALA A 50 -4.10 13.54 2.61
N LEU A 51 -2.94 12.88 2.58
CA LEU A 51 -1.65 13.50 2.93
C LEU A 51 -1.33 14.70 2.02
N ASN A 52 -1.55 14.58 0.72
CA ASN A 52 -1.34 15.67 -0.23
C ASN A 52 -2.28 16.86 0.06
N LYS A 53 -3.54 16.61 0.42
CA LYS A 53 -4.49 17.66 0.82
C LYS A 53 -4.02 18.38 2.09
N ILE A 54 -3.55 17.64 3.10
CA ILE A 54 -2.98 18.23 4.32
C ILE A 54 -1.77 19.11 3.97
N GLY A 55 -0.83 18.60 3.17
CA GLY A 55 0.33 19.36 2.73
C GLY A 55 -0.04 20.64 1.97
N LYS A 56 -1.02 20.58 1.06
CA LYS A 56 -1.50 21.76 0.31
C LYS A 56 -2.17 22.79 1.21
N ALA A 57 -3.03 22.36 2.14
CA ALA A 57 -3.75 23.26 3.05
C ALA A 57 -2.78 24.08 3.91
N ALA A 58 -1.64 23.50 4.26
CA ALA A 58 -0.61 24.16 5.07
C ALA A 58 0.54 24.78 4.23
N LYS A 59 0.31 25.10 2.95
CA LYS A 59 1.30 25.71 2.04
C LYS A 59 2.63 24.93 1.97
N GLY A 60 2.54 23.60 1.97
CA GLY A 60 3.69 22.70 1.97
C GLY A 60 4.24 22.35 3.35
N LYS A 61 3.83 23.05 4.42
CA LYS A 61 4.22 22.74 5.80
C LYS A 61 3.30 21.67 6.37
N MET A 62 3.59 20.40 6.11
CA MET A 62 2.79 19.27 6.61
C MET A 62 2.43 19.46 8.09
N ASP A 63 1.13 19.55 8.41
CA ASP A 63 0.67 19.58 9.80
C ASP A 63 0.84 18.18 10.40
N PRO A 64 1.73 18.00 11.40
CA PRO A 64 2.00 16.68 11.95
C PRO A 64 0.79 16.10 12.71
N ILE A 65 -0.06 16.96 13.32
CA ILE A 65 -1.24 16.50 14.07
C ILE A 65 -2.26 15.88 13.10
N ALA A 66 -2.51 16.53 11.97
CA ALA A 66 -3.37 16.00 10.92
C ALA A 66 -2.74 14.83 10.13
N ALA A 67 -1.43 14.89 9.88
CA ALA A 67 -0.73 13.90 9.05
C ALA A 67 -0.49 12.56 9.74
N CYS A 68 -0.17 12.55 11.05
CA CYS A 68 0.13 11.33 11.79
C CYS A 68 -0.93 10.22 11.64
N PRO A 69 -2.24 10.44 11.89
CA PRO A 69 -3.24 9.39 11.77
C PRO A 69 -3.38 8.86 10.33
N VAL A 70 -3.32 9.73 9.32
CA VAL A 70 -3.39 9.35 7.90
C VAL A 70 -2.16 8.52 7.49
N ALA A 71 -0.97 8.96 7.90
CA ALA A 71 0.28 8.25 7.64
C ALA A 71 0.31 6.87 8.30
N ARG A 72 -0.18 6.74 9.54
CA ARG A 72 -0.34 5.43 10.19
C ARG A 72 -1.29 4.51 9.44
N ARG A 73 -2.42 5.05 8.95
CA ARG A 73 -3.37 4.25 8.16
C ARG A 73 -2.75 3.79 6.84
N LEU A 74 -1.99 4.65 6.18
CA LEU A 74 -1.24 4.30 4.98
C LEU A 74 -0.24 3.16 5.24
N VAL A 75 0.50 3.19 6.36
CA VAL A 75 1.41 2.09 6.75
C VAL A 75 0.67 0.76 6.93
N VAL A 76 -0.53 0.77 7.52
CA VAL A 76 -1.35 -0.44 7.66
C VAL A 76 -1.73 -1.00 6.30
N ILE A 77 -2.25 -0.16 5.40
CA ILE A 77 -2.65 -0.56 4.04
C ILE A 77 -1.44 -1.07 3.24
N GLU A 78 -0.29 -0.39 3.31
CA GLU A 78 0.91 -0.86 2.62
C GLU A 78 1.47 -2.14 3.24
N THR A 79 1.21 -2.41 4.52
CA THR A 79 1.53 -3.71 5.13
C THR A 79 0.63 -4.82 4.60
N GLU A 80 -0.68 -4.57 4.48
CA GLU A 80 -1.63 -5.49 3.85
C GLU A 80 -1.24 -5.76 2.39
N MET A 81 -0.89 -4.70 1.63
CA MET A 81 -0.49 -4.83 0.24
C MET A 81 0.82 -5.60 0.09
N PHE A 82 1.81 -5.38 0.97
CA PHE A 82 3.05 -6.15 0.94
C PHE A 82 2.80 -7.64 1.23
N ALA A 83 1.97 -7.94 2.23
CA ALA A 83 1.60 -9.32 2.54
C ALA A 83 0.86 -9.98 1.37
N TYR A 84 -0.01 -9.25 0.68
CA TYR A 84 -0.68 -9.73 -0.54
C TYR A 84 0.34 -10.07 -1.64
N LEU A 85 1.29 -9.17 -1.92
CA LEU A 85 2.32 -9.41 -2.94
C LEU A 85 3.15 -10.64 -2.61
N GLN A 86 3.57 -10.83 -1.34
CA GLN A 86 4.34 -11.99 -0.92
C GLN A 86 3.55 -13.29 -1.03
N LYS A 87 2.29 -13.29 -0.55
CA LYS A 87 1.45 -14.49 -0.52
C LYS A 87 1.04 -14.96 -1.91
N ASN A 88 0.81 -14.01 -2.82
CA ASN A 88 0.25 -14.31 -4.14
C ASN A 88 1.28 -14.24 -5.26
N LYS A 89 2.59 -14.16 -4.96
CA LYS A 89 3.62 -13.94 -5.98
C LYS A 89 3.63 -14.97 -7.09
N GLU A 90 3.56 -16.25 -6.75
CA GLU A 90 3.57 -17.34 -7.73
C GLU A 90 2.25 -17.38 -8.53
N TRP A 91 1.13 -17.23 -7.83
CA TRP A 91 -0.22 -17.26 -8.42
C TRP A 91 -0.46 -16.11 -9.41
N CYS A 92 -0.01 -14.92 -9.05
CA CYS A 92 -0.16 -13.69 -9.82
C CYS A 92 1.05 -13.41 -10.72
N ASN A 93 2.05 -14.29 -10.77
CA ASN A 93 3.31 -14.09 -11.49
C ASN A 93 3.97 -12.72 -11.20
N ILE A 94 3.99 -12.32 -9.91
CA ILE A 94 4.56 -11.05 -9.46
C ILE A 94 6.10 -11.19 -9.42
N PRO A 95 6.85 -10.34 -10.15
CA PRO A 95 8.30 -10.38 -10.10
C PRO A 95 8.85 -10.07 -8.70
N GLU A 96 9.87 -10.79 -8.24
CA GLU A 96 10.50 -10.58 -6.92
C GLU A 96 11.01 -9.14 -6.75
N GLN A 97 11.49 -8.52 -7.84
CA GLN A 97 11.90 -7.11 -7.87
C GLN A 97 10.75 -6.15 -7.48
N MET A 98 9.51 -6.46 -7.84
CA MET A 98 8.35 -5.67 -7.43
C MET A 98 8.13 -5.78 -5.91
N VAL A 99 8.25 -6.99 -5.36
CA VAL A 99 8.10 -7.25 -3.92
C VAL A 99 9.14 -6.46 -3.12
N GLU A 100 10.41 -6.51 -3.55
CA GLU A 100 11.49 -5.79 -2.86
C GLU A 100 11.37 -4.26 -3.02
N ASN A 101 11.04 -3.77 -4.21
CA ASN A 101 10.77 -2.33 -4.41
C ASN A 101 9.63 -1.84 -3.51
N PHE A 102 8.57 -2.64 -3.38
CA PHE A 102 7.43 -2.29 -2.55
C PHE A 102 7.78 -2.33 -1.05
N LYS A 103 8.58 -3.30 -0.61
CA LYS A 103 9.12 -3.35 0.76
C LYS A 103 9.90 -2.08 1.11
N GLN A 104 10.77 -1.61 0.21
CA GLN A 104 11.53 -0.37 0.41
C GLN A 104 10.61 0.85 0.45
N GLN A 105 9.61 0.91 -0.42
CA GLN A 105 8.63 2.01 -0.41
C GLN A 105 7.84 2.04 0.89
N ARG A 106 7.36 0.90 1.38
CA ARG A 106 6.70 0.78 2.68
C ARG A 106 7.60 1.24 3.83
N ALA A 107 8.88 0.88 3.82
CA ALA A 107 9.84 1.31 4.83
C ALA A 107 9.97 2.85 4.88
N LYS A 108 9.98 3.51 3.72
CA LYS A 108 9.97 4.99 3.64
C LYS A 108 8.70 5.56 4.27
N THR A 109 7.54 4.99 3.97
CA THR A 109 6.26 5.41 4.57
C THR A 109 6.25 5.22 6.08
N GLN A 110 6.80 4.11 6.58
CA GLN A 110 6.94 3.86 8.02
C GLN A 110 7.81 4.92 8.69
N GLY A 111 8.96 5.26 8.08
CA GLY A 111 9.82 6.35 8.55
C GLY A 111 9.08 7.69 8.61
N PHE A 112 8.37 8.05 7.54
CA PHE A 112 7.55 9.26 7.49
C PHE A 112 6.47 9.27 8.58
N ALA A 113 5.72 8.18 8.74
CA ALA A 113 4.67 8.06 9.75
C ALA A 113 5.24 8.21 11.18
N SER A 114 6.39 7.60 11.46
CA SER A 114 7.10 7.73 12.74
C SER A 114 7.47 9.19 13.02
N GLN A 115 8.07 9.87 12.05
CA GLN A 115 8.42 11.29 12.17
C GLN A 115 7.18 12.18 12.38
N ALA A 116 6.16 12.04 11.52
CA ALA A 116 4.92 12.81 11.62
C ALA A 116 4.27 12.64 12.99
N CYS A 117 4.21 11.42 13.52
CA CYS A 117 3.65 11.16 14.83
C CYS A 117 4.51 11.66 15.99
N SER A 118 5.84 11.60 15.89
CA SER A 118 6.75 12.20 16.89
C SER A 118 6.54 13.72 16.98
N PHE A 119 6.43 14.40 15.83
CA PHE A 119 6.10 15.82 15.80
C PHE A 119 4.69 16.12 16.29
N ALA A 120 3.71 15.25 15.99
CA ALA A 120 2.34 15.41 16.47
C ALA A 120 2.28 15.39 18.00
N ALA A 121 2.98 14.44 18.63
CA ALA A 121 3.06 14.33 20.08
C ALA A 121 3.67 15.58 20.71
N LYS A 122 4.77 16.09 20.15
CA LYS A 122 5.40 17.34 20.60
C LYS A 122 4.46 18.54 20.44
N ALA A 123 3.80 18.67 19.30
CA ALA A 123 2.87 19.76 19.02
C ALA A 123 1.68 19.77 19.99
N LYS A 124 1.10 18.59 20.28
CA LYS A 124 0.04 18.46 21.28
C LYS A 124 0.49 18.86 22.68
N LYS A 125 1.67 18.40 23.11
CA LYS A 125 2.23 18.77 24.41
C LYS A 125 2.40 20.30 24.54
N MET A 126 2.93 20.94 23.50
CA MET A 126 3.06 22.41 23.49
C MET A 126 1.70 23.13 23.53
N GLN A 127 0.68 22.60 22.85
CA GLN A 127 -0.68 23.15 22.90
C GLN A 127 -1.28 23.02 24.31
N GLU A 128 -1.06 21.89 24.99
CA GLU A 128 -1.51 21.65 26.36
C GLU A 128 -0.79 22.58 27.36
N GLU A 129 0.53 22.75 27.25
CA GLU A 129 1.31 23.68 28.08
C GLU A 129 0.85 25.14 27.89
N GLN A 130 0.57 25.54 26.65
CA GLN A 130 0.01 26.86 26.33
C GLN A 130 -1.41 27.04 26.89
N ALA A 131 -2.27 26.02 26.76
CA ALA A 131 -3.63 26.05 27.27
C ALA A 131 -3.69 26.06 28.81
N ALA A 132 -2.72 25.41 29.48
CA ALA A 132 -2.57 25.42 30.93
C ALA A 132 -2.00 26.73 31.48
N GLY A 133 -1.73 27.74 30.62
CA GLY A 133 -1.12 29.00 31.02
C GLY A 133 0.36 28.88 31.41
N VAL A 134 0.97 27.71 31.17
CA VAL A 134 2.41 27.45 31.32
C VAL A 134 3.09 27.83 30.00
N GLY A 135 2.91 29.09 29.57
CA GLY A 135 3.77 29.67 28.53
C GLY A 135 5.20 29.79 29.04
N PRO A 136 6.21 30.08 28.18
CA PRO A 136 7.51 30.50 28.67
C PRO A 136 7.25 31.66 29.62
N GLN A 137 7.42 31.40 30.91
CA GLN A 137 7.21 32.39 31.95
C GLN A 137 8.11 33.53 31.52
N ALA A 138 7.50 34.65 31.13
CA ALA A 138 8.25 35.88 30.96
C ALA A 138 8.89 36.08 32.33
N VAL A 139 10.17 35.71 32.43
CA VAL A 139 10.99 35.92 33.62
C VAL A 139 10.94 37.43 33.78
N LYS A 140 10.07 37.87 34.69
CA LYS A 140 9.95 39.27 35.05
C LYS A 140 11.28 39.56 35.73
N LEU A 141 12.20 40.14 34.96
CA LEU A 141 13.46 40.62 35.48
C LEU A 141 13.12 41.48 36.71
N PRO A 142 13.68 41.19 37.89
CA PRO A 142 13.42 42.01 39.05
C PRO A 142 13.84 43.44 38.70
N ALA A 143 12.87 44.36 38.74
CA ALA A 143 13.13 45.79 38.63
C ALA A 143 13.88 46.19 39.90
N GLY A 144 15.20 46.19 39.83
CA GLY A 144 16.08 46.79 40.83
C GLY A 144 16.01 48.31 40.78
N PRO A 145 16.29 49.01 41.89
CA PRO A 145 15.95 50.41 42.07
C PRO A 145 16.76 51.35 41.16
N LEU A 146 16.07 52.46 40.83
CA LEU A 146 16.42 53.60 39.98
C LEU A 146 17.84 54.14 40.17
#